data_AF-A0A6B3P5M2-F1
#
_entry.id   AF-A0A6B3P5M2-F1
#
_cell.length_a   1.000
_cell.length_b   1.000
_cell.length_c   1.000
_cell.angle_alpha   90.00
_cell.angle_beta   90.00
_cell.angle_gamma   90.00
#
_symmetry.space_group_name_H-M   'P 1'
#
loop_
_entity.id
_entity.type
_entity.pdbx_description
1 polymer ?
#
loop_
_entity_poly.entity_id
_entity_poly.type
_entity_poly.pdbx_seq_one_letter_code
_entity_poly.pdbx_strand_id
1 'polypeptide(L)'
;MQKSASELEDKVEARTAELYQSLAELKTAQSQLIQSEKMSNIGALVAGIAHELNNPVSIVFGNIKLAETYLTAIINHIKLYQKQFPNPGLIIEKGAEEMDIYFLIEELPKILFSVKKPAIASVKLVYHCEVLLEKIVPQKYFLILMKA
;
A
#
# COMPACT_ATOMS: atom_id res chain seq x y z
N MET A 1 -27.55 -69.59 -13.16
CA MET A 1 -26.11 -69.19 -13.22
C MET A 1 -25.89 -67.99 -14.13
N GLN A 2 -26.39 -67.96 -15.38
CA GLN A 2 -26.22 -66.82 -16.31
C GLN A 2 -26.76 -65.46 -15.80
N LYS A 3 -27.89 -65.44 -15.09
CA LYS A 3 -28.50 -64.20 -14.57
C LYS A 3 -27.63 -63.47 -13.52
N SER A 4 -26.91 -64.22 -12.68
CA SER A 4 -26.06 -63.66 -11.62
C SER A 4 -24.73 -63.10 -12.14
N ALA A 5 -24.27 -63.54 -13.31
CA ALA A 5 -23.06 -63.04 -13.95
C ALA A 5 -23.33 -61.67 -14.60
N SER A 6 -24.45 -61.54 -15.31
CA SER A 6 -24.92 -60.26 -15.88
C SER A 6 -25.17 -59.21 -14.78
N GLU A 7 -25.82 -59.58 -13.68
CA GLU A 7 -26.01 -58.67 -12.54
C GLU A 7 -24.70 -58.23 -11.87
N LEU A 8 -23.64 -59.06 -11.94
CA LEU A 8 -22.31 -58.70 -11.44
C LEU A 8 -21.60 -57.72 -12.39
N GLU A 9 -21.69 -57.95 -13.70
CA GLU A 9 -21.14 -57.07 -14.74
C GLU A 9 -21.77 -55.69 -14.68
N ASP A 10 -23.11 -55.61 -14.60
CA ASP A 10 -23.85 -54.34 -14.45
C ASP A 10 -23.40 -53.57 -13.19
N LYS A 11 -23.16 -54.29 -12.08
CA LYS A 11 -22.65 -53.70 -10.83
C LYS A 11 -21.22 -53.19 -10.98
N VAL A 12 -20.35 -53.93 -11.65
CA VAL A 12 -18.96 -53.53 -11.88
C VAL A 12 -18.94 -52.29 -12.77
N GLU A 13 -19.76 -52.24 -13.81
CA GLU A 13 -19.85 -51.09 -14.71
C GLU A 13 -20.36 -49.85 -13.97
N ALA A 14 -21.45 -49.98 -13.20
CA ALA A 14 -21.98 -48.88 -12.39
C ALA A 14 -20.95 -48.35 -11.37
N ARG A 15 -20.25 -49.23 -10.65
CA ARG A 15 -19.20 -48.83 -9.70
C ARG A 15 -18.00 -48.20 -10.39
N THR A 16 -17.64 -48.69 -11.57
CA THR A 16 -16.55 -48.12 -12.37
C THR A 16 -16.92 -46.70 -12.82
N ALA A 17 -18.16 -46.49 -13.26
CA ALA A 17 -18.67 -45.16 -13.62
C ALA A 17 -18.68 -44.19 -12.42
N GLU A 18 -19.16 -44.63 -11.25
CA GLU A 18 -19.11 -43.84 -10.00
C GLU A 18 -17.66 -43.47 -9.62
N LEU A 19 -16.73 -44.42 -9.72
CA LEU A 19 -15.31 -44.17 -9.44
C LEU A 19 -14.73 -43.12 -10.38
N TYR A 20 -15.00 -43.21 -11.69
CA TYR A 20 -14.53 -42.21 -12.66
C TYR A 20 -15.10 -40.82 -12.36
N GLN A 21 -16.37 -40.74 -11.97
CA GLN A 21 -17.01 -39.49 -11.58
C GLN A 21 -16.36 -38.89 -10.33
N SER A 22 -16.20 -39.67 -9.26
CA SER A 22 -15.52 -39.22 -8.03
C SER A 22 -14.07 -38.80 -8.29
N LEU A 23 -13.35 -39.48 -9.19
CA LEU A 23 -11.97 -39.14 -9.54
C LEU A 23 -11.91 -37.82 -10.33
N ALA A 24 -12.88 -37.56 -11.21
CA ALA A 24 -13.00 -36.29 -11.92
C ALA A 24 -13.32 -35.12 -10.97
N GLU A 25 -14.22 -35.33 -10.02
CA GLU A 25 -14.54 -34.35 -8.97
C GLU A 25 -13.33 -34.06 -8.08
N LEU A 26 -12.61 -35.10 -7.65
CA LEU A 26 -11.40 -34.96 -6.83
C LEU A 26 -10.30 -34.18 -7.57
N LYS A 27 -10.06 -34.48 -8.85
CA LYS A 27 -9.10 -33.74 -9.68
C LYS A 27 -9.48 -32.26 -9.81
N THR A 28 -10.77 -31.99 -9.97
CA THR A 28 -11.29 -30.61 -10.07
C THR A 28 -11.08 -29.86 -8.75
N ALA A 29 -11.44 -30.47 -7.62
CA ALA A 29 -11.21 -29.89 -6.30
C ALA A 29 -9.72 -29.66 -6.00
N GLN A 30 -8.86 -30.62 -6.36
CA GLN A 30 -7.40 -30.49 -6.17
C GLN A 30 -6.83 -29.33 -7.00
N SER A 31 -7.28 -29.15 -8.25
CA SER A 31 -6.87 -28.02 -9.09
C SER A 31 -7.29 -26.68 -8.47
N GLN A 32 -8.51 -26.60 -7.94
CA GLN A 32 -9.01 -25.40 -7.24
C GLN A 32 -8.19 -25.10 -5.97
N LEU A 33 -7.81 -26.12 -5.20
CA LEU A 33 -6.95 -25.97 -4.02
C LEU A 33 -5.58 -25.42 -4.39
N ILE A 34 -4.93 -25.98 -5.42
CA ILE A 34 -3.63 -25.50 -5.92
C ILE A 34 -3.74 -24.04 -6.38
N GLN A 35 -4.81 -23.68 -7.07
CA GLN A 35 -5.02 -22.31 -7.52
C GLN A 35 -5.25 -21.34 -6.36
N SER A 36 -6.00 -21.77 -5.34
CA SER A 36 -6.22 -21.01 -4.10
C SER A 36 -4.91 -20.76 -3.34
N GLU A 37 -4.06 -21.79 -3.22
CA GLU A 37 -2.76 -21.68 -2.55
C GLU A 37 -1.80 -20.73 -3.30
N LYS A 38 -1.77 -20.80 -4.63
CA LYS A 38 -1.01 -19.85 -5.46
C LYS A 38 -1.48 -18.40 -5.24
N MET A 39 -2.79 -18.17 -5.22
CA MET A 39 -3.35 -16.84 -4.97
C MET A 39 -3.03 -16.34 -3.56
N SER A 40 -3.03 -17.22 -2.56
CA SER A 40 -2.62 -16.88 -1.19
C SER A 40 -1.15 -16.45 -1.12
N ASN A 41 -0.25 -17.18 -1.79
CA ASN A 41 1.17 -16.82 -1.85
C ASN A 41 1.42 -15.48 -2.56
N ILE A 42 0.70 -15.23 -3.66
CA ILE A 42 0.76 -13.93 -4.34
C ILE A 42 0.24 -12.82 -3.41
N GLY A 43 -0.88 -13.05 -2.72
CA GLY A 43 -1.42 -12.11 -1.75
C GLY A 43 -0.44 -11.77 -0.63
N ALA A 44 0.25 -12.78 -0.08
CA ALA A 44 1.27 -12.60 0.93
C ALA A 44 2.46 -11.75 0.43
N LEU A 45 2.94 -12.03 -0.79
CA LEU A 45 4.03 -11.28 -1.40
C LEU A 45 3.65 -9.81 -1.62
N VAL A 46 2.45 -9.56 -2.19
CA VAL A 46 1.98 -8.20 -2.46
C VAL A 46 1.72 -7.44 -1.15
N ALA A 47 1.25 -8.11 -0.09
CA ALA A 47 1.11 -7.51 1.24
C ALA A 47 2.48 -7.08 1.81
N GLY A 48 3.49 -7.94 1.73
CA GLY A 48 4.85 -7.61 2.15
C GLY A 48 5.42 -6.42 1.38
N ILE A 49 5.26 -6.41 0.05
CA ILE A 49 5.68 -5.29 -0.79
C ILE A 49 4.94 -4.00 -0.42
N ALA A 50 3.63 -4.05 -0.18
CA ALA A 50 2.85 -2.89 0.22
C ALA A 50 3.34 -2.33 1.55
N HIS A 51 3.57 -3.19 2.55
CA HIS A 51 4.10 -2.80 3.85
C HIS A 51 5.50 -2.15 3.73
N GLU A 52 6.41 -2.77 2.99
CA GLU A 52 7.75 -2.24 2.77
C GLU A 52 7.75 -0.93 1.99
N LEU A 53 6.79 -0.70 1.09
CA LEU A 53 6.58 0.58 0.41
C LEU A 53 5.98 1.63 1.34
N ASN A 54 5.09 1.24 2.26
CA ASN A 54 4.45 2.16 3.20
C ASN A 54 5.48 2.83 4.11
N ASN A 55 6.49 2.09 4.55
CA ASN A 55 7.51 2.55 5.49
C ASN A 55 8.28 3.81 5.01
N PRO A 56 9.00 3.80 3.88
CA PRO A 56 9.72 4.97 3.40
C PRO A 56 8.78 6.12 3.03
N VAL A 57 7.60 5.83 2.47
CA VAL A 57 6.61 6.87 2.10
C VAL A 57 6.08 7.59 3.35
N SER A 58 5.76 6.84 4.41
CA SER A 58 5.31 7.40 5.69
C SER A 58 6.38 8.27 6.34
N ILE A 59 7.65 7.86 6.28
CA ILE A 59 8.78 8.66 6.77
C ILE A 59 8.88 9.99 6.00
N VAL A 60 8.85 9.93 4.66
CA VAL A 60 8.92 11.13 3.80
C VAL A 60 7.76 12.08 4.11
N PHE A 61 6.53 11.56 4.19
CA PHE A 61 5.35 12.37 4.50
C PHE A 61 5.45 13.02 5.90
N GLY A 62 5.90 12.26 6.91
CA GLY A 62 6.13 12.76 8.26
C GLY A 62 7.14 13.92 8.28
N ASN A 63 8.27 13.75 7.58
CA ASN A 63 9.31 14.77 7.49
C ASN A 63 8.84 16.04 6.75
N ILE A 64 8.07 15.90 5.67
CA ILE A 64 7.47 17.04 4.95
C ILE A 64 6.55 17.84 5.88
N LYS A 65 5.70 17.16 6.66
CA LYS A 65 4.79 17.82 7.61
C LYS A 65 5.56 18.55 8.72
N LEU A 66 6.65 17.97 9.19
CA LEU A 66 7.51 18.59 10.19
C LEU A 66 8.21 19.84 9.63
N ALA A 67 8.79 19.73 8.43
CA ALA A 67 9.43 20.84 7.74
C ALA A 67 8.44 21.99 7.46
N GLU A 68 7.20 21.70 7.07
CA GLU A 68 6.13 22.70 6.90
C GLU A 68 5.87 23.47 8.20
N THR A 69 5.86 22.78 9.32
CA THR A 69 5.64 23.37 10.65
C THR A 69 6.81 24.30 11.03
N TYR A 70 8.05 23.82 10.88
CA TYR A 70 9.24 24.60 11.21
C TYR A 70 9.40 25.83 10.31
N LEU A 71 9.22 25.67 9.00
CA LEU A 71 9.32 26.78 8.05
C LEU A 71 8.23 27.81 8.28
N THR A 72 7.00 27.38 8.57
CA THR A 72 5.93 28.31 8.94
C THR A 72 6.28 29.11 10.19
N ALA A 73 6.83 28.47 11.23
CA ALA A 73 7.26 29.15 12.44
C ALA A 73 8.38 30.18 12.17
N ILE A 74 9.39 29.80 11.39
CA ILE A 74 10.51 30.68 11.01
C ILE A 74 10.02 31.86 10.18
N ILE A 75 9.22 31.60 9.13
CA ILE A 75 8.67 32.65 8.26
C ILE A 75 7.82 33.63 9.07
N ASN A 76 6.97 33.13 9.97
CA ASN A 76 6.16 33.99 10.83
C ASN A 76 7.03 34.84 11.77
N HIS A 77 8.10 34.28 12.33
CA HIS A 77 9.03 35.03 13.16
C HIS A 77 9.76 36.13 12.38
N ILE A 78 10.23 35.84 11.16
CA ILE A 78 10.86 36.83 10.29
C ILE A 78 9.87 37.94 9.94
N LYS A 79 8.62 37.60 9.58
CA LYS A 79 7.56 38.58 9.30
C LYS A 79 7.25 39.48 10.50
N LEU A 80 7.29 38.93 11.72
CA LEU A 80 7.13 39.74 12.94
C LEU A 80 8.27 40.74 13.11
N TYR A 81 9.51 40.31 12.88
CA TYR A 81 10.68 41.20 12.95
C TYR A 81 10.59 42.31 11.90
N GLN A 82 10.26 41.97 10.65
CA GLN A 82 10.06 42.93 9.55
C GLN A 82 8.93 43.94 9.86
N LYS A 83 7.85 43.50 10.52
CA LYS A 83 6.75 44.38 10.92
C LYS A 83 7.16 45.34 12.05
N GLN A 84 7.95 44.87 13.01
CA GLN A 84 8.38 45.68 14.16
C GLN A 84 9.49 46.67 13.79
N PHE A 85 10.37 46.29 12.86
CA PHE A 85 11.50 47.09 12.40
C PHE A 85 11.42 47.30 10.88
N PRO A 86 10.54 48.19 10.39
CA PRO A 86 10.40 48.47 8.96
C PRO A 86 11.63 49.14 8.35
N ASN A 87 12.55 49.63 9.19
CA ASN A 87 13.83 50.21 8.79
C ASN A 87 14.93 49.62 9.69
N PRO A 88 15.31 48.34 9.49
CA PRO A 88 16.19 47.61 10.40
C PRO A 88 17.66 48.01 10.23
N GLY A 89 17.98 48.81 9.21
CA GLY A 89 19.30 49.35 8.95
C GLY A 89 20.13 48.51 7.99
N LEU A 90 21.19 49.13 7.46
CA LEU A 90 21.99 48.63 6.33
C LEU A 90 22.51 47.20 6.50
N ILE A 91 22.91 46.80 7.71
CA ILE A 91 23.46 45.46 7.96
C ILE A 91 22.39 44.39 7.75
N ILE A 92 21.18 44.62 8.25
CA ILE A 92 20.08 43.66 8.17
C ILE A 92 19.47 43.65 6.78
N GLU A 93 19.33 44.83 6.16
CA GLU A 93 18.85 44.96 4.77
C GLU A 93 19.78 44.25 3.79
N LYS A 94 21.08 44.51 3.87
CA LYS A 94 22.07 43.85 3.03
C LYS A 94 22.11 42.34 3.25
N GLY A 95 22.03 41.88 4.50
CA GLY A 95 21.94 40.45 4.80
C GLY A 95 20.68 39.81 4.22
N ALA A 96 19.54 40.51 4.26
CA ALA A 96 18.28 40.02 3.69
C ALA A 96 18.30 39.95 2.16
N GLU A 97 18.96 40.91 1.50
CA GLU A 97 19.22 40.89 0.05
C GLU A 97 20.20 39.77 -0.33
N GLU A 98 21.33 39.63 0.37
CA GLU A 98 22.33 38.57 0.10
C GLU A 98 21.73 37.16 0.23
N MET A 99 20.72 36.98 1.08
CA MET A 99 20.01 35.71 1.28
C MET A 99 18.72 35.59 0.47
N ASP A 100 18.31 36.62 -0.29
CA ASP A 100 17.03 36.69 -0.99
C ASP A 100 15.82 36.31 -0.09
N ILE A 101 15.77 36.84 1.14
CA ILE A 101 14.80 36.42 2.16
C ILE A 101 13.34 36.54 1.67
N TYR A 102 13.02 37.60 0.93
CA TYR A 102 11.67 37.80 0.40
C TYR A 102 11.24 36.69 -0.55
N PHE A 103 12.14 36.25 -1.44
CA PHE A 103 11.92 35.13 -2.33
C PHE A 103 11.75 33.82 -1.54
N LEU A 104 12.63 33.56 -0.55
CA LEU A 104 12.56 32.35 0.26
C LEU A 104 11.24 32.23 1.06
N ILE A 105 10.74 33.34 1.60
CA ILE A 105 9.46 33.39 2.32
C ILE A 105 8.29 33.00 1.41
N GLU A 106 8.35 33.32 0.12
CA GLU A 106 7.30 32.98 -0.83
C GLU A 106 7.47 31.59 -1.46
N GLU A 107 8.69 31.17 -1.78
CA GLU A 107 8.96 29.95 -2.54
C GLU A 107 9.07 28.70 -1.69
N LEU A 108 9.66 28.76 -0.50
CA LEU A 108 9.81 27.57 0.35
C LEU A 108 8.47 26.88 0.67
N PRO A 109 7.37 27.62 0.99
CA PRO A 109 6.05 27.00 1.15
C PRO A 109 5.55 26.32 -0.14
N LYS A 110 5.80 26.90 -1.32
CA LYS A 110 5.37 26.34 -2.61
C LYS A 110 6.10 25.03 -2.92
N ILE A 111 7.40 24.98 -2.67
CA ILE A 111 8.23 23.77 -2.84
C ILE A 111 7.74 22.65 -1.91
N LEU A 112 7.48 22.96 -0.64
CA LEU A 112 6.91 21.96 0.27
C LEU A 112 5.56 21.44 -0.19
N PHE A 113 4.70 22.33 -0.68
CA PHE A 113 3.41 21.94 -1.23
C PHE A 113 3.54 21.05 -2.47
N SER A 114 4.51 21.31 -3.36
CA SER A 114 4.72 20.52 -4.57
C SER A 114 5.19 19.10 -4.27
N VAL A 115 5.96 18.88 -3.19
CA VAL A 115 6.42 17.54 -2.78
C VAL A 115 5.37 16.81 -1.94
N LYS A 116 4.55 17.54 -1.17
CA LYS A 116 3.50 16.97 -0.30
C LYS A 116 2.41 16.22 -1.08
N LYS A 117 1.96 16.76 -2.22
CA LYS A 117 0.90 16.14 -3.03
C LYS A 117 1.27 14.73 -3.53
N PRO A 118 2.43 14.53 -4.22
CA PRO A 118 2.89 13.21 -4.61
C PRO A 118 3.04 12.25 -3.41
N ALA A 119 3.60 12.71 -2.30
CA ALA A 119 3.78 11.87 -1.11
C ALA A 119 2.44 11.33 -0.58
N ILE A 120 1.39 12.17 -0.50
CA ILE A 120 0.04 11.74 -0.10
C ILE A 120 -0.55 10.74 -1.09
N ALA A 121 -0.34 10.95 -2.39
CA ALA A 121 -0.82 10.04 -3.42
C ALA A 121 -0.17 8.65 -3.30
N SER A 122 1.14 8.60 -3.01
CA SER A 122 1.88 7.36 -2.76
C SER A 122 1.33 6.60 -1.55
N VAL A 123 1.04 7.28 -0.42
CA VAL A 123 0.41 6.64 0.75
C VAL A 123 -0.95 6.04 0.38
N LYS A 124 -1.77 6.79 -0.35
CA LYS A 124 -3.10 6.32 -0.77
C LYS A 124 -3.03 5.09 -1.69
N LEU A 125 -2.06 5.05 -2.59
CA LEU A 125 -1.83 3.91 -3.50
C LEU A 125 -1.51 2.64 -2.71
N VAL A 126 -0.61 2.75 -1.73
CA VAL A 126 -0.23 1.63 -0.87
C VAL A 126 -1.43 1.13 -0.06
N TYR A 127 -2.20 2.05 0.55
CA TYR A 127 -3.43 1.70 1.26
C TYR A 127 -4.48 1.02 0.35
N HIS A 128 -4.59 1.46 -0.90
CA HIS A 128 -5.50 0.83 -1.87
C HIS A 128 -5.05 -0.59 -2.22
N CYS A 129 -3.74 -0.84 -2.33
CA CYS A 129 -3.21 -2.19 -2.48
C CYS A 129 -3.56 -3.07 -1.28
N GLU A 130 -3.41 -2.58 -0.04
CA GLU A 130 -3.80 -3.32 1.17
C GLU A 130 -5.29 -3.69 1.19
N VAL A 131 -6.18 -2.75 0.86
CA VAL A 131 -7.64 -3.00 0.80
C VAL A 131 -8.03 -3.93 -0.35
N LEU A 132 -7.31 -3.90 -1.47
CA LEU A 132 -7.53 -4.86 -2.57
C LEU A 132 -7.10 -6.27 -2.16
N LEU A 133 -6.04 -6.40 -1.37
CA LEU A 133 -5.59 -7.69 -0.84
C LEU A 133 -6.63 -8.32 0.09
N GLU A 134 -7.35 -7.53 0.90
CA GLU A 134 -8.47 -8.00 1.72
C GLU A 134 -9.58 -8.67 0.89
N LYS A 135 -9.78 -8.24 -0.36
CA LYS A 135 -10.84 -8.75 -1.24
C LYS A 135 -10.39 -9.97 -2.04
N ILE A 136 -9.09 -10.17 -2.21
CA ILE A 136 -8.51 -11.22 -3.07
C ILE A 136 -8.02 -12.40 -2.23
N VAL A 137 -7.54 -12.15 -1.01
CA VAL A 137 -7.00 -13.18 -0.12
C VAL A 137 -8.11 -13.70 0.82
N PRO A 138 -8.35 -15.02 0.90
CA PRO A 138 -9.31 -15.57 1.84
C PRO A 138 -8.98 -15.16 3.29
N GLN A 139 -9.99 -14.69 4.04
CA GLN A 139 -9.89 -14.13 5.40
C GLN A 139 -8.99 -14.91 6.39
N LYS A 140 -8.86 -16.23 6.22
CA LYS A 140 -8.02 -17.10 7.07
C LYS A 140 -6.54 -16.69 7.10
N TYR A 141 -6.03 -16.05 6.05
CA TYR A 141 -4.60 -15.69 5.92
C TYR A 141 -4.29 -14.24 6.30
N PHE A 142 -5.33 -13.42 6.50
CA PHE A 142 -5.20 -11.99 6.77
C PHE A 142 -4.53 -11.68 8.12
N LEU A 143 -4.80 -12.50 9.14
CA LEU A 143 -4.25 -12.37 10.49
C LEU A 143 -2.74 -12.67 10.60
N ILE A 144 -2.18 -13.40 9.63
CA ILE A 144 -0.76 -13.77 9.62
C ILE A 144 0.08 -12.66 8.96
N LEU A 145 -0.49 -11.92 8.01
CA LEU A 145 0.23 -10.94 7.19
C LEU A 145 0.31 -9.53 7.80
N MET A 146 -0.65 -9.13 8.63
CA MET A 146 -0.72 -7.77 9.21
C MET A 146 -0.01 -7.63 10.57
N LYS A 147 0.64 -8.69 11.08
CA LYS A 147 1.30 -8.72 12.40
C LYS A 147 2.83 -8.89 12.33
N ALA A 148 3.39 -9.00 11.12
CA ALA A 148 4.83 -9.09 10.89
C ALA A 148 5.41 -7.73 10.51
#